data_AF-A0A1G9GG51-F1
#
_entry.id   AF-A0A1G9GG51-F1
#
_cell.length_a   1.000
_cell.length_b   1.000
_cell.length_c   1.000
_cell.angle_alpha   90.00
_cell.angle_beta   90.00
_cell.angle_gamma   90.00
#
_symmetry.space_group_name_H-M   'P 1'
#
loop_
_entity.id
_entity.type
_entity.pdbx_description
1 polymer ?
#
loop_
_entity_poly.entity_id
_entity_poly.type
_entity_poly.pdbx_seq_one_letter_code
_entity_poly.pdbx_strand_id
1 'polypeptide(L)'
;MKKIGSVFLSLIILLSTLTLPSVADARDPIKPACNSVEDRGTAIVSTNTSPTPILSWGINFTSLGATVYGSPITVSSIYGSVTKPDLSVRIIPPGTIYAPHTFAWNYLFHGSISNYNYGSSSSPLASGDIIHLRFDVDGPTSVNSVIDIECRIP
;
A
#
# COMPACT_ATOMS: atom_id res chain seq x y z
N MET A 1 -15.85 56.68 19.46
CA MET A 1 -16.64 55.48 19.09
C MET A 1 -15.67 54.47 18.45
N LYS A 2 -15.41 53.35 19.12
CA LYS A 2 -14.43 52.31 18.76
C LYS A 2 -15.11 51.27 17.84
N LYS A 3 -14.61 51.05 16.62
CA LYS A 3 -15.03 49.92 15.77
C LYS A 3 -14.02 48.78 15.96
N ILE A 4 -14.48 47.70 16.59
CA ILE A 4 -13.74 46.44 16.72
C ILE A 4 -14.09 45.60 15.49
N GLY A 5 -13.14 45.44 14.57
CA GLY A 5 -13.28 44.56 13.42
C GLY A 5 -13.07 43.12 13.86
N SER A 6 -14.13 42.32 13.77
CA SER A 6 -14.12 40.88 14.05
C SER A 6 -13.49 40.15 12.88
N VAL A 7 -12.28 39.60 13.08
CA VAL A 7 -11.63 38.70 12.12
C VAL A 7 -12.21 37.31 12.34
N PHE A 8 -13.08 36.85 11.42
CA PHE A 8 -13.54 35.47 11.38
C PHE A 8 -12.44 34.60 10.76
N LEU A 9 -11.79 33.79 11.60
CA LEU A 9 -10.82 32.78 11.18
C LEU A 9 -11.59 31.51 10.80
N SER A 10 -11.80 31.29 9.50
CA SER A 10 -12.38 30.04 9.00
C SER A 10 -11.35 28.92 9.07
N LEU A 11 -11.52 28.02 10.03
CA LEU A 11 -10.80 26.76 10.14
C LEU A 11 -11.38 25.77 9.11
N ILE A 12 -10.69 25.59 7.98
CA ILE A 12 -11.03 24.55 6.99
C ILE A 12 -10.47 23.24 7.49
N ILE A 13 -11.32 22.40 8.08
CA ILE A 13 -10.99 21.01 8.42
C ILE A 13 -11.04 20.21 7.11
N LEU A 14 -9.87 19.91 6.54
CA LEU A 14 -9.74 18.95 5.45
C LEU A 14 -10.04 17.55 6.00
N LEU A 15 -11.29 17.12 5.82
CA LEU A 15 -11.73 15.76 6.11
C LEU A 15 -11.21 14.86 4.98
N SER A 16 -10.02 14.27 5.16
CA SER A 16 -9.49 13.28 4.23
C SER A 16 -10.43 12.08 4.19
N THR A 17 -11.20 11.95 3.12
CA THR A 17 -12.08 10.81 2.90
C THR A 17 -11.22 9.57 2.69
N LEU A 18 -11.13 8.73 3.71
CA LEU A 18 -10.64 7.37 3.58
C LEU A 18 -11.65 6.62 2.70
N THR A 19 -11.39 6.54 1.38
CA THR A 19 -12.19 5.70 0.48
C THR A 19 -11.86 4.25 0.79
N LEU A 20 -12.68 3.63 1.64
CA LEU A 20 -12.68 2.19 1.79
C LEU A 20 -13.11 1.58 0.44
N PRO A 21 -12.43 0.54 -0.06
CA PRO A 21 -12.89 -0.18 -1.23
C PRO A 21 -14.32 -0.67 -0.95
N SER A 22 -15.25 -0.37 -1.87
CA SER A 22 -16.64 -0.75 -1.67
C SER A 22 -16.77 -2.27 -1.72
N VAL A 23 -17.61 -2.83 -0.85
CA VAL A 23 -17.89 -4.27 -0.74
C VAL A 23 -18.29 -4.94 -2.07
N ALA A 24 -18.81 -4.15 -3.03
CA ALA A 24 -19.15 -4.61 -4.37
C ALA A 24 -17.93 -5.04 -5.19
N ASP A 25 -16.78 -4.41 -4.95
CA ASP A 25 -15.53 -4.63 -5.67
C ASP A 25 -14.86 -5.97 -5.30
N ALA A 26 -15.17 -6.47 -4.10
CA ALA A 26 -14.66 -7.73 -3.56
C ALA A 26 -15.28 -8.99 -4.19
N ARG A 27 -16.43 -8.85 -4.87
CA ARG A 27 -17.23 -9.98 -5.37
C ARG A 27 -17.27 -10.09 -6.90
N ASP A 28 -16.62 -9.19 -7.63
CA ASP A 28 -16.63 -9.24 -9.09
C ASP A 28 -15.64 -10.31 -9.60
N PRO A 29 -16.12 -11.40 -10.25
CA PRO A 29 -15.25 -12.44 -10.81
C PRO A 29 -14.47 -12.00 -12.05
N ILE A 30 -14.76 -10.83 -12.62
CA ILE A 30 -14.15 -10.29 -13.84
C ILE A 30 -13.00 -9.33 -13.52
N LYS A 31 -12.93 -8.79 -12.30
CA LYS A 31 -11.86 -7.89 -11.87
C LYS A 31 -10.51 -8.63 -11.88
N PRO A 32 -9.41 -7.98 -12.32
CA PRO A 32 -8.08 -8.55 -12.21
C PRO A 32 -7.82 -9.06 -10.79
N ALA A 33 -7.19 -10.23 -10.68
CA ALA A 33 -6.85 -10.85 -9.39
C ALA A 33 -6.00 -9.93 -8.50
N CYS A 34 -5.30 -8.97 -9.11
CA CYS A 34 -4.54 -7.93 -8.44
C CYS A 34 -4.70 -6.59 -9.15
N ASN A 35 -4.85 -5.53 -8.36
CA ASN A 35 -4.71 -4.15 -8.78
C ASN A 35 -3.46 -3.59 -8.10
N SER A 36 -2.57 -2.99 -8.88
CA SER A 36 -1.50 -2.16 -8.36
C SER A 36 -1.68 -0.75 -8.92
N VAL A 37 -1.55 0.25 -8.04
CA VAL A 37 -1.51 1.64 -8.50
C VAL A 37 -0.06 2.00 -8.74
N GLU A 38 0.27 2.24 -10.01
CA GLU A 38 1.58 2.70 -10.44
C GLU A 38 1.74 4.20 -10.17
N ASP A 39 2.81 4.61 -9.50
CA ASP A 39 3.12 6.04 -9.36
C ASP A 39 3.73 6.58 -10.66
N ARG A 40 2.87 6.93 -11.63
CA ARG A 40 3.18 7.79 -12.77
C ARG A 40 4.41 7.36 -13.60
N GLY A 41 4.65 6.05 -13.74
CA GLY A 41 5.77 5.50 -14.52
C GLY A 41 7.12 5.48 -13.78
N THR A 42 7.14 5.79 -12.49
CA THR A 42 8.36 5.78 -11.68
C THR A 42 8.72 4.39 -11.13
N ALA A 43 7.74 3.50 -10.98
CA ALA A 43 7.94 2.14 -10.51
C ALA A 43 7.00 1.16 -11.19
N ILE A 44 7.52 0.07 -11.73
CA ILE A 44 6.72 -1.03 -12.26
C ILE A 44 6.43 -2.01 -11.12
N VAL A 45 5.14 -2.25 -10.86
CA VAL A 45 4.69 -3.19 -9.83
C VAL A 45 4.21 -4.48 -10.46
N SER A 46 4.79 -5.61 -10.03
CA SER A 46 4.37 -6.95 -10.41
C SER A 46 3.86 -7.71 -9.20
N THR A 47 2.83 -8.52 -9.39
CA THR A 47 2.20 -9.32 -8.34
C THR A 47 1.96 -10.73 -8.83
N ASN A 48 2.09 -11.70 -7.94
CA ASN A 48 1.76 -13.09 -8.20
C ASN A 48 1.01 -13.68 -7.00
N THR A 49 -0.08 -14.38 -7.28
CA THR A 49 -0.84 -15.15 -6.28
C THR A 49 -0.81 -16.63 -6.64
N SER A 50 -0.64 -17.50 -5.65
CA SER A 50 -0.59 -18.94 -5.82
C SER A 50 -1.83 -19.64 -5.22
N PRO A 51 -2.23 -20.84 -5.70
CA PRO A 51 -3.22 -21.69 -5.02
C PRO A 51 -2.82 -22.07 -3.59
N THR A 52 -1.52 -22.05 -3.28
CA THR A 52 -1.07 -21.93 -1.89
C THR A 52 -1.21 -20.47 -1.48
N PRO A 53 -2.01 -20.11 -0.45
CA PRO A 53 -2.37 -18.72 -0.12
C PRO A 53 -1.16 -17.81 0.15
N ILE A 54 -0.56 -17.31 -0.91
CA ILE A 54 0.67 -16.52 -0.92
C ILE A 54 0.44 -15.39 -1.90
N LEU A 55 0.69 -14.17 -1.45
CA LEU A 55 0.92 -13.03 -2.32
C LEU A 55 2.43 -12.77 -2.38
N SER A 56 2.97 -12.69 -3.60
CA SER A 56 4.32 -12.19 -3.87
C SER A 56 4.24 -10.89 -4.67
N TRP A 57 5.17 -9.97 -4.40
CA TRP A 57 5.25 -8.70 -5.13
C TRP A 57 6.69 -8.39 -5.56
N GLY A 58 6.81 -7.61 -6.63
CA GLY A 58 8.01 -6.94 -7.07
C GLY A 58 7.70 -5.47 -7.35
N ILE A 59 8.57 -4.57 -6.90
CA ILE A 59 8.54 -3.13 -7.17
C ILE A 59 9.89 -2.80 -7.80
N ASN A 60 9.88 -2.50 -9.10
CA ASN A 60 11.07 -2.19 -9.86
C ASN A 60 11.04 -0.72 -10.29
N PHE A 61 11.92 0.12 -9.74
CA PHE A 61 11.96 1.52 -10.15
C PHE A 61 12.55 1.65 -11.56
N THR A 62 11.87 2.43 -12.39
CA THR A 62 12.36 2.77 -13.71
C THR A 62 13.56 3.72 -13.61
N SER A 63 14.27 3.95 -14.71
CA SER A 63 15.32 4.98 -14.73
C SER A 63 14.77 6.38 -14.37
N LEU A 64 13.51 6.65 -14.71
CA LEU A 64 12.82 7.86 -14.27
C LEU A 64 12.63 7.86 -12.75
N GLY A 65 12.14 6.77 -12.16
CA GLY A 65 12.01 6.65 -10.71
C GLY A 65 13.34 6.85 -9.98
N ALA A 66 14.40 6.19 -10.43
CA ALA A 66 15.75 6.37 -9.87
C ALA A 66 16.23 7.83 -9.93
N THR A 67 15.86 8.56 -10.99
CA THR A 67 16.18 9.99 -11.13
C THR A 67 15.32 10.86 -10.20
N VAL A 68 14.02 10.55 -10.11
CA VAL A 68 13.04 11.30 -9.30
C VAL A 68 13.33 11.15 -7.81
N TYR A 69 13.52 9.92 -7.31
CA TYR A 69 13.75 9.66 -5.89
C TYR A 69 15.23 9.83 -5.50
N GLY A 70 16.15 9.59 -6.42
CA GLY A 70 17.60 9.59 -6.17
C GLY A 70 18.12 8.24 -5.67
N SER A 71 19.35 8.24 -5.16
CA SER A 71 20.02 7.02 -4.67
C SER A 71 20.62 7.24 -3.28
N PRO A 72 20.39 6.35 -2.30
CA PRO A 72 19.60 5.12 -2.42
C PRO A 72 18.08 5.37 -2.29
N ILE A 73 17.28 4.41 -2.76
CA ILE A 73 15.82 4.39 -2.53
C ILE A 73 15.53 3.45 -1.35
N THR A 74 14.62 3.85 -0.47
CA THR A 74 14.10 3.02 0.62
C THR A 74 12.63 2.70 0.37
N VAL A 75 12.24 1.43 0.49
CA VAL A 75 10.84 0.99 0.44
C VAL A 75 10.49 0.29 1.74
N SER A 76 9.35 0.65 2.33
CA SER A 76 8.85 0.04 3.56
C SER A 76 7.34 -0.11 3.55
N SER A 77 6.81 -1.13 4.21
CA SER A 77 5.35 -1.26 4.39
C SER A 77 4.86 -0.30 5.49
N ILE A 78 3.89 0.56 5.15
CA ILE A 78 3.31 1.53 6.09
C ILE A 78 1.87 1.18 6.50
N TYR A 79 1.23 0.26 5.77
CA TYR A 79 -0.09 -0.25 6.12
C TYR A 79 -0.34 -1.59 5.43
N GLY A 80 -1.16 -2.42 6.06
CA GLY A 80 -1.81 -3.53 5.36
C GLY A 80 -3.15 -3.89 5.99
N SER A 81 -3.99 -4.54 5.21
CA SER A 81 -5.24 -5.12 5.68
C SER A 81 -5.62 -6.36 4.90
N VAL A 82 -6.38 -7.25 5.54
CA VAL A 82 -7.00 -8.41 4.92
C VAL A 82 -8.50 -8.32 5.13
N THR A 83 -9.25 -8.18 4.04
CA THR A 83 -10.71 -8.29 4.02
C THR A 83 -11.08 -9.74 3.73
N LYS A 84 -11.78 -10.36 4.66
CA LYS A 84 -12.25 -11.75 4.56
C LYS A 84 -13.50 -11.85 3.66
N PRO A 85 -13.85 -13.04 3.16
CA PRO A 85 -15.09 -13.25 2.40
C PRO A 85 -16.37 -12.88 3.15
N ASP A 86 -16.35 -12.94 4.48
CA ASP A 86 -17.44 -12.50 5.38
C ASP A 86 -17.45 -10.99 5.62
N LEU A 87 -16.58 -10.23 4.93
CA LEU A 87 -16.39 -8.78 5.01
C LEU A 87 -15.74 -8.28 6.29
N SER A 88 -15.29 -9.17 7.17
CA SER A 88 -14.46 -8.76 8.31
C SER A 88 -13.10 -8.25 7.81
N VAL A 89 -12.68 -7.10 8.34
CA VAL A 89 -11.39 -6.49 8.00
C VAL A 89 -10.41 -6.69 9.14
N ARG A 90 -9.23 -7.22 8.81
CA ARG A 90 -8.11 -7.40 9.74
C ARG A 90 -7.00 -6.45 9.36
N ILE A 91 -6.66 -5.53 10.26
CA ILE A 91 -5.55 -4.59 10.04
C ILE A 91 -4.24 -5.27 10.39
N ILE A 92 -3.27 -5.18 9.49
CA ILE A 92 -1.90 -5.65 9.68
C ILE A 92 -1.06 -4.46 10.17
N PRO A 93 -0.33 -4.59 11.29
CA PRO A 93 0.51 -3.52 11.79
C PRO A 93 1.58 -3.08 10.77
N PRO A 94 1.88 -1.77 10.66
CA PRO A 94 2.95 -1.24 9.78
C PRO A 94 4.30 -1.91 10.04
N GLY A 95 5.15 -2.00 9.02
CA GLY A 95 6.50 -2.56 9.11
C GLY A 95 6.58 -4.09 9.31
N THR A 96 5.45 -4.76 9.61
CA THR A 96 5.44 -6.21 9.85
C THR A 96 5.34 -7.04 8.58
N ILE A 97 4.91 -6.44 7.47
CA ILE A 97 4.79 -7.08 6.15
C ILE A 97 6.12 -7.01 5.41
N TYR A 98 6.73 -5.82 5.42
CA TYR A 98 7.99 -5.52 4.76
C TYR A 98 8.70 -4.43 5.56
N ALA A 99 9.79 -4.81 6.23
CA ALA A 99 10.66 -3.87 6.91
C ALA A 99 11.28 -2.89 5.88
N PRO A 100 11.81 -1.74 6.31
CA PRO A 100 12.55 -0.86 5.41
C PRO A 100 13.71 -1.59 4.73
N HIS A 101 13.71 -1.59 3.40
CA HIS A 101 14.81 -2.05 2.58
C HIS A 101 15.36 -0.88 1.78
N THR A 102 16.68 -0.75 1.70
CA THR A 102 17.35 0.36 1.00
C THR A 102 18.29 -0.21 -0.06
N PHE A 103 18.12 0.19 -1.32
CA PHE A 103 18.96 -0.27 -2.43
C PHE A 103 19.47 0.91 -3.27
N ALA A 104 20.70 0.78 -3.77
CA ALA A 104 21.37 1.81 -4.57
C ALA A 104 21.69 1.41 -6.03
N TRP A 105 21.49 0.13 -6.40
CA TRP A 105 22.08 -0.44 -7.62
C TRP A 105 21.08 -1.04 -8.61
N ASN A 106 20.13 -1.84 -8.15
CA ASN A 106 19.13 -2.50 -9.01
C ASN A 106 17.70 -1.95 -8.84
N TYR A 107 17.47 -1.13 -7.80
CA TYR A 107 16.17 -0.57 -7.40
C TYR A 107 14.99 -1.55 -7.51
N LEU A 108 15.27 -2.82 -7.22
CA LEU A 108 14.31 -3.91 -7.26
C LEU A 108 14.03 -4.38 -5.85
N PHE A 109 12.81 -4.14 -5.40
CA PHE A 109 12.31 -4.56 -4.10
C PHE A 109 11.31 -5.69 -4.34
N HIS A 110 11.38 -6.74 -3.54
CA HIS A 110 10.45 -7.86 -3.66
C HIS A 110 10.20 -8.46 -2.29
N GLY A 111 9.05 -9.12 -2.16
CA GLY A 111 8.67 -9.82 -0.96
C GLY A 111 7.52 -10.76 -1.22
N SER A 112 7.18 -11.52 -0.19
CA SER A 112 6.00 -12.37 -0.20
C SER A 112 5.41 -12.48 1.19
N ILE A 113 4.12 -12.80 1.24
CA ILE A 113 3.37 -12.98 2.48
C ILE A 113 2.40 -14.14 2.32
N SER A 114 2.50 -15.10 3.24
CA SER A 114 1.55 -16.21 3.42
C SER A 114 0.77 -16.11 4.72
N ASN A 115 1.32 -15.35 5.68
CA ASN A 115 0.80 -15.16 7.02
C ASN A 115 1.01 -13.71 7.45
N TYR A 116 0.11 -13.17 8.26
CA TYR A 116 0.16 -11.82 8.76
C TYR A 116 -0.10 -11.77 10.27
N ASN A 117 0.44 -10.75 10.93
CA ASN A 117 0.17 -10.51 12.34
C ASN A 117 -1.24 -9.95 12.52
N TYR A 118 -2.03 -10.57 13.39
CA TYR A 118 -3.35 -10.11 13.77
C TYR A 118 -3.58 -10.35 15.26
N GLY A 119 -3.78 -9.27 16.03
CA GLY A 119 -3.76 -9.33 17.49
C GLY A 119 -2.39 -9.82 18.00
N SER A 120 -2.39 -10.84 18.84
CA SER A 120 -1.17 -11.46 19.41
C SER A 120 -0.72 -12.72 18.66
N SER A 121 -1.28 -13.02 17.49
CA SER A 121 -0.99 -14.25 16.76
C SER A 121 -0.69 -14.01 15.28
N SER A 122 -0.11 -15.02 14.65
CA SER A 122 0.06 -15.10 13.19
C SER A 122 -1.18 -15.76 12.59
N SER A 123 -1.78 -15.12 11.59
CA SER A 123 -2.93 -15.62 10.84
C SER A 123 -2.52 -15.95 9.40
N PRO A 124 -2.88 -17.12 8.86
CA PRO A 124 -2.64 -17.41 7.45
C PRO A 124 -3.56 -16.59 6.54
N LEU A 125 -3.09 -16.31 5.33
CA LEU A 125 -3.95 -15.96 4.22
C LEU A 125 -4.79 -17.18 3.82
N ALA A 126 -5.99 -16.92 3.30
CA ALA A 126 -6.89 -17.94 2.82
C ALA A 126 -7.44 -17.56 1.45
N SER A 127 -7.85 -18.57 0.67
CA SER A 127 -8.57 -18.35 -0.58
C SER A 127 -9.79 -17.44 -0.36
N GLY A 128 -9.98 -16.48 -1.25
CA GLY A 128 -11.03 -15.48 -1.19
C GLY A 128 -10.71 -14.26 -0.31
N ASP A 129 -9.61 -14.26 0.45
CA ASP A 129 -9.13 -13.06 1.13
C ASP A 129 -8.79 -11.97 0.10
N ILE A 130 -9.03 -10.71 0.45
CA ILE A 130 -8.51 -9.55 -0.27
C ILE A 130 -7.47 -8.89 0.61
N ILE A 131 -6.22 -8.97 0.19
CA ILE A 131 -5.11 -8.31 0.87
C ILE A 131 -4.84 -6.97 0.21
N HIS A 132 -4.77 -5.91 1.00
CA HIS A 132 -4.33 -4.58 0.59
C HIS A 132 -3.06 -4.25 1.35
N LEU A 133 -2.00 -3.91 0.62
CA LEU A 133 -0.69 -3.51 1.12
C LEU A 133 -0.39 -2.10 0.62
N ARG A 134 0.20 -1.29 1.49
CA ARG A 134 0.67 0.05 1.15
C ARG A 134 2.13 0.22 1.55
N PHE A 135 2.93 0.66 0.59
CA PHE A 135 4.35 0.89 0.75
C PHE A 135 4.65 2.37 0.62
N ASP A 136 5.52 2.86 1.50
CA ASP A 136 6.16 4.16 1.37
C ASP A 136 7.46 4.02 0.59
N VAL A 137 7.72 4.99 -0.26
CA VAL A 137 8.95 5.14 -1.03
C VAL A 137 9.61 6.44 -0.61
N ASP A 138 10.84 6.32 -0.11
CA ASP A 138 11.67 7.45 0.32
C ASP A 138 13.00 7.46 -0.45
N GLY A 139 13.52 8.66 -0.67
CA GLY A 139 14.78 8.90 -1.38
C GLY A 139 15.38 10.27 -1.03
N PRO A 140 16.68 10.48 -1.32
CA PRO A 140 17.41 11.68 -0.89
C PRO A 140 16.88 13.00 -1.48
N THR A 141 16.04 12.95 -2.51
CA THR A 141 15.46 14.12 -3.19
C THR A 141 14.26 14.74 -2.46
N SER A 142 13.85 14.19 -1.31
CA SER A 142 12.65 14.60 -0.56
C SER A 142 11.33 14.41 -1.31
N VAL A 143 11.34 13.63 -2.40
CA VAL A 143 10.13 13.15 -3.06
C VAL A 143 9.71 11.86 -2.39
N ASN A 144 8.49 11.84 -1.85
CA ASN A 144 7.91 10.64 -1.26
C ASN A 144 6.69 10.22 -2.07
N SER A 145 6.51 8.93 -2.22
CA SER A 145 5.34 8.37 -2.89
C SER A 145 4.83 7.13 -2.19
N VAL A 146 3.64 6.71 -2.59
CA VAL A 146 2.96 5.57 -2.02
C VAL A 146 2.62 4.60 -3.14
N ILE A 147 2.94 3.32 -2.91
CA ILE A 147 2.57 2.21 -3.79
C ILE A 147 1.51 1.38 -3.08
N ASP A 148 0.37 1.20 -3.73
CA ASP A 148 -0.73 0.36 -3.26
C ASP A 148 -0.82 -0.93 -4.08
N ILE A 149 -0.91 -2.05 -3.38
CA ILE A 149 -1.16 -3.39 -3.95
C ILE A 149 -2.42 -3.95 -3.31
N GLU A 150 -3.43 -4.25 -4.11
CA GLU A 150 -4.64 -4.94 -3.66
C GLU A 150 -4.83 -6.22 -4.47
N CYS A 151 -4.87 -7.37 -3.82
CA CYS A 151 -5.01 -8.66 -4.48
C CYS A 151 -6.07 -9.53 -3.81
N ARG A 152 -6.85 -10.24 -4.61
CA ARG A 152 -7.67 -11.37 -4.16
C ARG A 152 -6.85 -12.65 -4.21
N ILE A 153 -6.80 -13.37 -3.10
CA ILE A 153 -6.15 -14.67 -3.02
C ILE A 153 -7.05 -15.72 -3.70
N PRO A 154 -6.53 -16.50 -4.66
CA PRO A 154 -7.31 -17.50 -5.40
C PRO A 154 -7.74 -18.67 -4.50
#